data_AF-A0A5A9E0V5-F1
#
_entry.id   AF-A0A5A9E0V5-F1
#
_cell.length_a   1.000
_cell.length_b   1.000
_cell.length_c   1.000
_cell.angle_alpha   90.00
_cell.angle_beta   90.00
_cell.angle_gamma   90.00
#
_symmetry.space_group_name_H-M   'P 1'
#
loop_
_entity.id
_entity.type
_entity.pdbx_description
1 polymer ?
#
loop_
_entity_poly.entity_id
_entity_poly.type
_entity_poly.pdbx_seq_one_letter_code
_entity_poly.pdbx_strand_id
1 'polypeptide(L)'
;MKKVGFILGSVIVIIGVYIFVNKLYYPSLPIENLSAKEVIDKLKESDSKIAEIAVDGDFIWYITSSANKGISIADENIKQMVVSNGWEFKDKNGAGLFFEKDDKSLIATTQMWTKNYVLVKITSNFK
;
A
#
# COMPACT_ATOMS: atom_id res chain seq x y z
N MET A 1 35.02 4.80 -32.12
CA MET A 1 34.70 3.63 -31.26
C MET A 1 34.65 3.97 -29.77
N LYS A 2 35.69 4.59 -29.16
CA LYS A 2 35.68 4.94 -27.71
C LYS A 2 34.54 5.87 -27.26
N LYS A 3 34.20 6.89 -28.07
CA LYS A 3 33.10 7.84 -27.77
C LYS A 3 31.71 7.19 -27.82
N VAL A 4 31.50 6.24 -28.73
CA VAL A 4 30.21 5.51 -28.86
C VAL A 4 30.00 4.59 -27.66
N GLY A 5 31.05 3.89 -27.21
CA GLY A 5 30.99 3.08 -25.99
C GLY A 5 30.70 3.92 -24.73
N PHE A 6 31.28 5.12 -24.65
CA PHE A 6 31.01 6.05 -23.56
C PHE A 6 29.55 6.55 -23.57
N ILE A 7 29.03 6.94 -24.74
CA ILE A 7 27.63 7.37 -24.89
C ILE A 7 26.65 6.25 -24.52
N LEU A 8 26.86 5.02 -25.03
CA LEU A 8 26.01 3.88 -24.67
C LEU A 8 26.05 3.59 -23.16
N GLY A 9 27.24 3.62 -22.56
CA GLY A 9 27.40 3.44 -21.12
C GLY A 9 26.61 4.47 -20.32
N SER A 10 26.68 5.75 -20.69
CA SER A 10 25.92 6.82 -20.03
C SER A 10 24.41 6.62 -20.15
N VAL A 11 23.91 6.20 -21.32
CA VAL A 11 22.47 5.94 -21.53
C VAL A 11 21.97 4.81 -20.62
N ILE A 12 22.73 3.72 -20.48
CA ILE A 12 22.36 2.59 -19.60
C ILE A 12 22.25 3.06 -18.14
N VAL A 13 23.20 3.89 -17.68
CA VAL A 13 23.16 4.45 -16.32
C VAL A 13 21.93 5.33 -16.12
N ILE A 14 21.61 6.21 -17.08
CA ILE A 14 20.43 7.09 -16.99
C ILE A 14 19.14 6.26 -16.91
N ILE A 15 19.01 5.21 -17.73
CA ILE A 15 17.85 4.31 -17.70
C ILE A 15 17.77 3.59 -16.34
N GLY A 16 18.90 3.09 -15.83
CA GLY A 16 18.96 2.43 -14.53
C GLY A 16 18.52 3.34 -13.39
N VAL A 17 18.97 4.60 -13.38
CA VAL A 17 18.54 5.61 -12.41
C VAL A 17 17.05 5.89 -12.54
N TYR A 18 16.55 6.05 -13.76
CA TYR A 18 15.12 6.29 -14.00
C TYR A 18 14.23 5.15 -13.46
N ILE A 19 14.60 3.90 -13.73
CA ILE A 19 13.90 2.70 -13.21
C ILE A 19 13.93 2.68 -11.68
N PHE A 20 15.07 3.01 -11.08
CA PHE A 20 15.26 2.97 -9.63
C PHE A 20 14.45 4.06 -8.90
N VAL A 21 14.45 5.28 -9.42
CA VAL A 21 13.72 6.43 -8.85
C VAL A 21 12.21 6.21 -8.94
N ASN A 22 11.72 5.73 -10.08
CA ASN A 22 10.28 5.52 -10.30
C ASN A 22 9.77 4.18 -9.72
N LYS A 23 10.64 3.38 -9.11
CA LYS A 23 10.29 2.07 -8.55
C LYS A 23 9.62 1.14 -9.57
N LEU A 24 10.02 1.21 -10.86
CA LEU A 24 9.42 0.42 -11.95
C LEU A 24 9.67 -1.10 -11.82
N TYR A 25 10.53 -1.49 -10.89
CA TYR A 25 10.80 -2.88 -10.53
C TYR A 25 9.81 -3.45 -9.50
N TYR A 26 8.88 -2.65 -9.00
CA TYR A 26 7.82 -3.13 -8.10
C TYR A 26 6.65 -3.75 -8.89
N PRO A 27 5.93 -4.73 -8.30
CA PRO A 27 4.75 -5.30 -8.93
C PRO A 27 3.70 -4.23 -9.22
N SER A 28 2.89 -4.46 -10.25
CA SER A 28 1.72 -3.61 -10.53
C SER A 28 0.79 -3.53 -9.33
N LEU A 29 0.22 -2.35 -9.10
CA LEU A 29 -0.80 -2.13 -8.09
C LEU A 29 -2.14 -2.69 -8.59
N PRO A 30 -3.02 -3.18 -7.69
CA PRO A 30 -4.38 -3.60 -8.03
C PRO A 30 -5.33 -2.40 -8.27
N ILE A 31 -4.77 -1.22 -8.56
CA ILE A 31 -5.47 0.05 -8.76
C ILE A 31 -4.89 0.68 -10.03
N GLU A 32 -5.75 1.04 -10.97
CA GLU A 32 -5.32 1.66 -12.22
C GLU A 32 -4.75 3.07 -11.98
N ASN A 33 -3.84 3.51 -12.87
CA ASN A 33 -3.30 4.87 -12.91
C ASN A 33 -2.54 5.35 -11.65
N LEU A 34 -2.08 4.45 -10.79
CA LEU A 34 -1.18 4.78 -9.69
C LEU A 34 0.19 4.14 -9.89
N SER A 35 1.25 4.93 -9.74
CA SER A 35 2.62 4.42 -9.73
C SER A 35 3.05 3.99 -8.34
N ALA A 36 4.00 3.05 -8.29
CA ALA A 36 4.59 2.60 -7.05
C ALA A 36 5.23 3.74 -6.25
N LYS A 37 5.86 4.69 -6.93
CA LYS A 37 6.47 5.88 -6.32
C LYS A 37 5.42 6.72 -5.60
N GLU A 38 4.33 7.09 -6.28
CA GLU A 38 3.27 7.95 -5.71
C GLU A 38 2.65 7.34 -4.46
N VAL A 39 2.35 6.03 -4.52
CA VAL A 39 1.76 5.31 -3.38
C VAL A 39 2.69 5.29 -2.17
N ILE A 40 3.99 5.07 -2.38
CA ILE A 40 4.98 5.05 -1.30
C ILE A 40 5.21 6.46 -0.75
N ASP A 41 5.23 7.47 -1.61
CA ASP A 41 5.43 8.86 -1.20
C ASP A 41 4.24 9.34 -0.35
N LYS A 42 3.00 9.01 -0.74
CA LYS A 42 1.81 9.24 0.11
C LYS A 42 1.93 8.66 1.52
N LEU A 43 2.51 7.46 1.65
CA LEU A 43 2.73 6.84 2.97
C LEU A 43 3.81 7.56 3.77
N LYS A 44 4.88 8.02 3.13
CA LYS A 44 5.99 8.71 3.82
C LYS A 44 5.62 10.12 4.26
N GLU A 45 4.79 10.80 3.48
CA GLU A 45 4.30 12.16 3.75
C GLU A 45 3.15 12.16 4.76
N SER A 46 2.52 11.01 4.98
CA SER A 46 1.48 10.82 5.99
C SER A 46 2.09 10.72 7.40
N ASP A 47 1.53 11.48 8.36
CA ASP A 47 1.83 11.33 9.78
C ASP A 47 1.31 10.02 10.39
N SER A 48 0.40 9.34 9.68
CA SER A 48 -0.16 8.03 10.04
C SER A 48 0.68 6.88 9.47
N LYS A 49 0.71 5.76 10.21
CA LYS A 49 1.33 4.48 9.77
C LYS A 49 0.59 3.78 8.63
N ILE A 50 -0.61 4.27 8.31
CA ILE A 50 -1.46 3.79 7.22
C ILE A 50 -1.99 5.01 6.46
N ALA A 51 -1.87 4.98 5.13
CA ALA A 51 -2.23 6.09 4.26
C ALA A 51 -3.23 5.64 3.20
N GLU A 52 -4.23 6.47 2.93
CA GLU A 52 -5.18 6.28 1.84
C GLU A 52 -4.51 6.56 0.50
N ILE A 53 -4.71 5.66 -0.47
CA ILE A 53 -4.03 5.74 -1.77
C ILE A 53 -5.01 5.92 -2.92
N ALA A 54 -6.22 5.35 -2.83
CA ALA A 54 -7.28 5.50 -3.81
C ALA A 54 -8.66 5.16 -3.25
N VAL A 55 -9.69 5.66 -3.93
CA VAL A 55 -11.07 5.18 -3.81
C VAL A 55 -11.44 4.51 -5.14
N ASP A 56 -11.95 3.28 -5.07
CA ASP A 56 -12.30 2.45 -6.21
C ASP A 56 -13.66 1.79 -5.97
N GLY A 57 -14.71 2.41 -6.54
CA GLY A 57 -16.10 2.04 -6.29
C GLY A 57 -16.47 2.13 -4.80
N ASP A 58 -16.97 1.03 -4.25
CA ASP A 58 -17.35 0.91 -2.84
C ASP A 58 -16.18 0.59 -1.90
N PHE A 59 -14.94 0.69 -2.40
CA PHE A 59 -13.75 0.36 -1.62
C PHE A 59 -12.79 1.53 -1.54
N ILE A 60 -12.12 1.62 -0.40
CA ILE A 60 -10.99 2.52 -0.19
C ILE A 60 -9.76 1.65 -0.03
N TRP A 61 -8.73 1.99 -0.80
CA TRP A 61 -7.43 1.35 -0.75
C TRP A 61 -6.48 2.15 0.12
N TYR A 62 -5.78 1.44 0.99
CA TYR A 62 -4.73 1.98 1.85
C TYR A 62 -3.41 1.25 1.60
N ILE A 63 -2.32 1.88 1.99
CA ILE A 63 -1.00 1.26 2.11
C ILE A 63 -0.49 1.44 3.54
N THR A 64 0.23 0.43 4.02
CA THR A 64 0.99 0.50 5.27
C THR A 64 2.33 -0.22 5.15
N SER A 65 3.30 0.18 5.97
CA SER A 65 4.60 -0.49 6.04
C SER A 65 4.49 -1.79 6.82
N SER A 66 5.06 -2.87 6.28
CA SER A 66 5.25 -4.12 7.02
C SER A 66 6.39 -4.02 8.04
N ALA A 67 7.20 -2.96 7.98
CA ALA A 67 8.44 -2.76 8.73
C ALA A 67 9.36 -4.01 8.77
N ASN A 68 9.36 -4.80 7.69
CA ASN A 68 10.02 -6.11 7.61
C ASN A 68 9.54 -7.17 8.63
N LYS A 69 8.44 -6.92 9.35
CA LYS A 69 7.82 -7.88 10.29
C LYS A 69 6.58 -8.56 9.72
N GLY A 70 6.28 -8.34 8.44
CA GLY A 70 5.18 -9.01 7.74
C GLY A 70 3.82 -8.36 7.96
N ILE A 71 2.76 -9.14 7.76
CA ILE A 71 1.37 -8.66 7.75
C ILE A 71 0.85 -8.28 9.15
N SER A 72 1.42 -8.83 10.23
CA SER A 72 0.95 -8.57 11.60
C SER A 72 0.97 -7.08 11.99
N ILE A 73 2.00 -6.33 11.60
CA ILE A 73 2.04 -4.88 11.83
C ILE A 73 0.93 -4.16 11.06
N ALA A 74 0.65 -4.61 9.83
CA ALA A 74 -0.42 -4.04 9.05
C ALA A 74 -1.77 -4.27 9.73
N ASP A 75 -2.01 -5.48 10.23
CA ASP A 75 -3.23 -5.81 10.97
C ASP A 75 -3.44 -4.90 12.18
N GLU A 76 -2.36 -4.61 12.94
CA GLU A 76 -2.41 -3.68 14.07
C GLU A 76 -2.74 -2.24 13.64
N ASN A 77 -2.10 -1.74 12.59
CA ASN A 77 -2.35 -0.39 12.08
C ASN A 77 -3.79 -0.24 11.56
N ILE A 78 -4.30 -1.26 10.87
CA ILE A 78 -5.68 -1.30 10.37
C ILE A 78 -6.66 -1.34 11.54
N LYS A 79 -6.42 -2.21 12.52
CA LYS A 79 -7.26 -2.31 13.72
C LYS A 79 -7.33 -0.97 14.44
N GLN A 80 -6.19 -0.31 14.66
CA GLN A 80 -6.16 1.01 15.28
C GLN A 80 -6.96 2.05 14.48
N MET A 81 -6.77 2.11 13.16
CA MET A 81 -7.50 3.03 12.29
C MET A 81 -9.01 2.78 12.32
N VAL A 82 -9.45 1.55 12.13
CA VAL A 82 -10.87 1.19 12.05
C VAL A 82 -11.56 1.38 13.41
N VAL A 83 -10.93 0.95 14.50
CA VAL A 83 -11.45 1.15 15.86
C VAL A 83 -11.55 2.63 16.23
N SER A 84 -10.60 3.47 15.79
CA SER A 84 -10.68 4.92 16.00
C SER A 84 -11.89 5.59 15.33
N ASN A 85 -12.50 4.93 14.33
CA ASN A 85 -13.75 5.35 13.69
C ASN A 85 -15.02 4.75 14.36
N GLY A 86 -14.85 4.16 15.54
CA GLY A 86 -15.95 3.65 16.37
C GLY A 86 -16.45 2.25 15.98
N TRP A 87 -15.66 1.48 15.25
CA TRP A 87 -15.93 0.08 14.94
C TRP A 87 -15.31 -0.86 15.98
N GLU A 88 -15.93 -1.99 16.24
CA GLU A 88 -15.40 -3.01 17.16
C GLU A 88 -14.75 -4.14 16.37
N PHE A 89 -13.51 -4.51 16.70
CA PHE A 89 -12.85 -5.67 16.10
C PHE A 89 -13.43 -6.97 16.65
N LYS A 90 -13.83 -7.89 15.77
CA LYS A 90 -14.45 -9.16 16.15
C LYS A 90 -13.50 -10.34 15.98
N ASP A 91 -12.96 -10.51 14.79
CA ASP A 91 -12.11 -11.66 14.49
C ASP A 91 -11.19 -11.40 13.29
N LYS A 92 -10.23 -12.30 13.09
CA LYS A 92 -9.38 -12.37 11.91
C LYS A 92 -9.42 -13.78 11.31
N ASN A 93 -9.78 -13.88 10.05
CA ASN A 93 -9.68 -15.13 9.28
C ASN A 93 -8.84 -14.91 8.00
N GLY A 94 -7.69 -15.59 7.94
CA GLY A 94 -6.73 -15.42 6.84
C GLY A 94 -6.25 -13.98 6.71
N ALA A 95 -6.54 -13.36 5.56
CA ALA A 95 -6.22 -11.97 5.25
C ALA A 95 -7.32 -10.97 5.64
N GLY A 96 -8.49 -11.44 6.11
CA GLY A 96 -9.63 -10.60 6.47
C GLY A 96 -9.66 -10.28 7.96
N LEU A 97 -9.79 -9.00 8.29
CA LEU A 97 -10.13 -8.50 9.62
C LEU A 97 -11.60 -8.09 9.62
N PHE A 98 -12.36 -8.62 10.57
CA PHE A 98 -13.80 -8.42 10.69
C PHE A 98 -14.11 -7.43 11.81
N PHE A 99 -14.98 -6.48 11.52
CA PHE A 99 -15.42 -5.45 12.46
C PHE A 99 -16.94 -5.28 12.42
N GLU A 100 -17.52 -4.80 13.50
CA GLU A 100 -18.96 -4.52 13.61
C GLU A 100 -19.24 -3.14 14.24
N LYS A 101 -20.35 -2.53 13.83
CA LYS A 101 -20.89 -1.28 14.38
C LYS A 101 -22.37 -1.17 14.04
N ASP A 102 -23.24 -1.00 15.04
CA ASP A 102 -24.68 -0.78 14.85
C ASP A 102 -25.33 -1.75 13.84
N ASP A 103 -25.17 -3.06 14.08
CA ASP A 103 -25.63 -4.17 13.21
C ASP A 103 -25.04 -4.20 11.78
N LYS A 104 -24.01 -3.39 11.49
CA LYS A 104 -23.26 -3.43 10.24
C LYS A 104 -21.96 -4.19 10.42
N SER A 105 -21.56 -4.91 9.39
CA SER A 105 -20.26 -5.58 9.30
C SER A 105 -19.33 -4.85 8.33
N LEU A 106 -18.04 -4.85 8.66
CA LEU A 106 -16.96 -4.28 7.86
C LEU A 106 -15.83 -5.30 7.77
N ILE A 107 -15.27 -5.46 6.57
CA ILE A 107 -14.13 -6.33 6.32
C ILE A 107 -12.98 -5.48 5.78
N ALA A 108 -11.84 -5.55 6.45
CA ALA A 108 -10.57 -5.05 5.93
C ALA A 108 -9.72 -6.23 5.46
N THR A 109 -9.39 -6.27 4.17
CA THR A 109 -8.57 -7.34 3.58
C THR A 109 -7.14 -6.85 3.36
N THR A 110 -6.16 -7.60 3.85
CA THR A 110 -4.73 -7.31 3.66
C THR A 110 -4.12 -8.11 2.51
N GLN A 111 -3.22 -7.47 1.76
CA GLN A 111 -2.45 -8.13 0.70
C GLN A 111 -1.00 -7.66 0.77
N MET A 112 -0.07 -8.60 0.89
CA MET A 112 1.36 -8.28 0.75
C MET A 112 1.64 -7.84 -0.69
N TRP A 113 2.15 -6.62 -0.88
CA TRP A 113 2.50 -6.12 -2.20
C TRP A 113 3.99 -6.22 -2.49
N THR A 114 4.82 -5.88 -1.49
CA THR A 114 6.26 -6.15 -1.52
C THR A 114 6.67 -6.66 -0.15
N LYS A 115 7.95 -7.04 0.05
CA LYS A 115 8.47 -7.37 1.38
C LYS A 115 8.20 -6.28 2.45
N ASN A 116 8.14 -5.01 2.03
CA ASN A 116 8.09 -3.85 2.91
C ASN A 116 6.70 -3.20 3.00
N TYR A 117 5.76 -3.56 2.12
CA TYR A 117 4.51 -2.83 1.96
C TYR A 117 3.32 -3.76 1.85
N VAL A 118 2.27 -3.47 2.62
CA VAL A 118 0.97 -4.15 2.60
C VAL A 118 -0.05 -3.19 2.03
N LEU A 119 -0.85 -3.67 1.10
CA LEU A 119 -2.06 -3.01 0.64
C LEU A 119 -3.24 -3.48 1.48
N VAL A 120 -4.18 -2.57 1.73
CA VAL A 120 -5.38 -2.86 2.49
C VAL A 120 -6.58 -2.38 1.69
N LYS A 121 -7.57 -3.24 1.54
CA LYS A 121 -8.86 -2.92 0.92
C LYS A 121 -9.93 -2.91 2.00
N ILE A 122 -10.65 -1.81 2.14
CA ILE A 122 -11.71 -1.62 3.14
C ILE A 122 -12.96 -1.09 2.42
N THR A 123 -14.16 -1.51 2.81
CA THR A 123 -15.39 -0.93 2.25
C THR A 123 -15.52 0.53 2.66
N SER A 124 -15.97 1.41 1.75
CA SER A 124 -15.95 2.87 1.92
C SER A 124 -16.90 3.40 3.00
N ASN A 125 -17.88 2.61 3.40
CA ASN A 125 -18.94 2.94 4.36
C ASN A 125 -18.53 2.89 5.85
N PHE A 126 -17.23 3.07 6.16
CA PHE A 126 -16.71 2.96 7.53
C PHE A 126 -16.32 4.29 8.18
N LYS A 127 -16.17 5.35 7.37
CA LYS A 127 -15.91 6.72 7.83
C LYS A 127 -17.22 7.44 8.18
#